data_AF-A0A3N4IWQ6-F1
#
_entry.id   AF-A0A3N4IWQ6-F1
#
_cell.length_a   1.000
_cell.length_b   1.000
_cell.length_c   1.000
_cell.angle_alpha   90.00
_cell.angle_beta   90.00
_cell.angle_gamma   90.00
#
_symmetry.space_group_name_H-M   'P 1'
#
loop_
_entity.id
_entity.type
_entity.pdbx_description
1 polymer ?
#
loop_
_entity_poly.entity_id
_entity_poly.type
_entity_poly.pdbx_seq_one_letter_code
_entity_poly.pdbx_strand_id
1 'polypeptide(L)'
;MVIFYPVYHCELNFIEYFWGRAKVYTRAHCEYSFPTLVRIVPIALAQISDVLIWKYYQHTLRMMDAYRNNIVYGSEDFKKYVFTRYSSHRRISE
;
A
#
# COMPACT_ATOMS: atom_id res chain seq x y z
N MET A 1 20.61 -0.89 5.89
CA MET A 1 19.85 -2.05 5.37
C MET A 1 19.43 -1.73 3.95
N VAL A 2 19.67 -2.62 2.98
CA VAL A 2 19.29 -2.42 1.57
C VAL A 2 18.20 -3.44 1.25
N ILE A 3 17.12 -2.99 0.59
CA ILE A 3 16.02 -3.86 0.16
C ILE A 3 16.13 -4.05 -1.35
N PHE A 4 16.15 -5.30 -1.80
CA PHE A 4 16.18 -5.65 -3.23
C PHE A 4 14.76 -5.96 -3.69
N TYR A 5 14.32 -5.27 -4.74
CA TYR A 5 13.02 -5.51 -5.38
C TYR A 5 13.21 -6.15 -6.75
N PRO A 6 12.35 -7.12 -7.12
CA PRO A 6 12.39 -7.71 -8.44
C PRO A 6 11.93 -6.69 -9.50
N VAL A 7 12.50 -6.81 -10.70
CA VAL A 7 12.17 -5.93 -11.83
C VAL A 7 10.72 -6.20 -12.27
N TYR A 8 9.98 -5.14 -12.64
CA TYR A 8 8.58 -5.18 -13.09
C TYR A 8 7.52 -5.57 -12.04
N HIS A 9 7.88 -5.62 -10.76
CA HIS A 9 6.95 -5.91 -9.66
C HIS A 9 6.78 -4.71 -8.72
N CYS A 10 6.26 -3.61 -9.25
CA CYS A 10 6.08 -2.38 -8.46
C CYS A 10 5.11 -2.58 -7.29
N GLU A 11 4.19 -3.53 -7.38
CA GLU A 11 3.27 -3.90 -6.31
C GLU A 11 3.97 -4.48 -5.07
N LEU A 12 5.22 -4.94 -5.20
CA LEU A 12 6.03 -5.42 -4.08
C LEU A 12 6.80 -4.29 -3.38
N ASN A 13 6.83 -3.09 -3.97
CA ASN A 13 7.47 -1.92 -3.38
C ASN A 13 6.45 -1.09 -2.60
N PHE A 14 6.50 -1.16 -1.26
CA PHE A 14 5.49 -0.54 -0.40
C PHE A 14 5.44 0.99 -0.53
N ILE A 15 6.50 1.63 -1.04
CA ILE A 15 6.53 3.09 -1.26
C ILE A 15 5.51 3.53 -2.33
N GLU A 16 5.14 2.64 -3.26
CA GLU A 16 4.12 2.94 -4.28
C GLU A 16 2.75 3.22 -3.63
N TYR A 17 2.43 2.50 -2.56
CA TYR A 17 1.20 2.73 -1.79
C TYR A 17 1.24 4.05 -1.02
N PHE A 18 2.40 4.40 -0.45
CA PHE A 18 2.63 5.68 0.20
C PHE A 18 2.40 6.85 -0.78
N TRP A 19 3.04 6.79 -1.96
CA TRP A 19 2.83 7.79 -3.02
C TRP A 19 1.40 7.78 -3.55
N GLY A 20 0.77 6.61 -3.67
CA GLY A 20 -0.64 6.48 -4.01
C GLY A 20 -1.54 7.26 -3.05
N ARG A 21 -1.33 7.09 -1.74
CA ARG A 21 -2.08 7.81 -0.70
C ARG A 21 -1.83 9.31 -0.75
N ALA A 22 -0.58 9.73 -0.91
CA ALA A 22 -0.23 11.14 -1.04
C ALA A 22 -0.93 11.77 -2.25
N LYS A 23 -0.91 11.10 -3.42
CA LYS A 23 -1.60 11.56 -4.64
C LYS A 23 -3.11 11.70 -4.44
N VAL A 24 -3.76 10.77 -3.73
CA VAL A 24 -5.19 10.86 -3.42
C VAL A 24 -5.49 12.11 -2.59
N TYR A 25 -4.72 12.36 -1.53
CA TYR A 25 -4.89 13.56 -0.71
C TYR A 25 -4.66 14.83 -1.52
N THR A 26 -3.53 14.90 -2.25
CA THR A 26 -3.18 16.05 -3.07
C THR A 26 -4.25 16.36 -4.10
N ARG A 27 -4.79 15.33 -4.78
CA ARG A 27 -5.87 15.50 -5.77
C ARG A 27 -7.16 16.02 -5.14
N ALA A 28 -7.51 15.57 -3.95
CA ALA A 28 -8.71 16.02 -3.24
C ALA A 28 -8.65 17.49 -2.80
N HIS A 29 -7.44 18.03 -2.62
CA HIS A 29 -7.21 19.42 -2.19
C HIS A 29 -6.63 20.29 -3.32
N CYS A 30 -6.57 19.77 -4.55
CA CYS A 30 -5.87 20.43 -5.65
C CYS A 30 -6.67 21.63 -6.20
N GLU A 31 -6.06 22.81 -6.20
CA GLU A 31 -6.57 24.01 -6.87
C GLU A 31 -6.07 24.14 -8.33
N TYR A 32 -5.42 23.09 -8.86
CA TYR A 32 -4.84 23.05 -10.20
C TYR A 32 -3.83 24.18 -10.52
N SER A 33 -3.15 24.70 -9.50
CA SER A 33 -2.04 25.65 -9.64
C SER A 33 -0.73 25.05 -9.13
N PHE A 34 0.38 25.37 -9.79
CA PHE A 34 1.71 24.91 -9.38
C PHE A 34 2.10 25.42 -7.98
N PRO A 35 1.90 26.71 -7.61
CA PRO A 35 2.22 27.19 -6.26
C PRO A 35 1.41 26.45 -5.18
N THR A 36 0.13 26.20 -5.43
CA THR A 36 -0.69 25.43 -4.49
C THR A 36 -0.19 23.99 -4.38
N LEU A 37 0.20 23.35 -5.49
CA LEU A 37 0.75 22.00 -5.48
C LEU A 37 2.02 21.89 -4.63
N VAL A 38 2.95 22.84 -4.77
CA VAL A 38 4.20 22.90 -3.97
C VAL A 38 3.88 22.96 -2.47
N ARG A 39 2.84 23.69 -2.08
CA ARG A 39 2.40 23.78 -0.67
C ARG A 39 1.67 22.52 -0.19
N ILE A 40 0.85 21.90 -1.02
CA ILE A 40 0.00 20.77 -0.63
C ILE A 40 0.79 19.47 -0.50
N VAL A 41 1.79 19.23 -1.36
CA VAL A 41 2.52 17.95 -1.35
C VAL A 41 3.14 17.64 0.02
N PRO A 42 3.87 18.55 0.69
CA PRO A 42 4.39 18.30 2.04
C PRO A 42 3.30 17.97 3.06
N ILE A 43 2.15 18.67 2.98
CA ILE A 43 1.00 18.42 3.87
C ILE A 43 0.45 17.01 3.61
N ALA A 44 0.27 16.64 2.34
CA ALA A 44 -0.21 15.31 1.95
C ALA A 44 0.68 14.18 2.49
N LEU A 45 2.00 14.37 2.45
CA LEU A 45 2.97 13.41 2.98
C LEU A 45 2.89 13.31 4.51
N ALA A 46 2.75 14.44 5.21
CA ALA A 46 2.63 14.47 6.67
C ALA A 46 1.31 13.85 7.19
N GLN A 47 0.27 13.75 6.36
CA GLN A 47 -1.00 13.12 6.73
C GLN A 47 -0.93 11.58 6.75
N ILE A 48 0.14 10.98 6.23
CA ILE A 48 0.30 9.53 6.20
C ILE A 48 0.93 9.08 7.52
N SER A 49 0.18 8.34 8.33
CA SER A 49 0.68 7.84 9.61
C SER A 49 1.68 6.69 9.44
N ASP A 50 2.63 6.59 10.37
CA ASP A 50 3.61 5.49 10.41
C ASP A 50 2.92 4.11 10.45
N VAL A 51 1.81 4.01 11.19
CA VAL A 51 0.98 2.80 11.26
C VAL A 51 0.49 2.38 9.88
N LEU A 52 0.14 3.34 9.02
CA LEU A 52 -0.30 3.05 7.65
C LEU A 52 0.87 2.60 6.77
N ILE A 53 2.05 3.19 6.95
CA ILE A 53 3.29 2.76 6.27
C ILE A 53 3.62 1.30 6.61
N TRP A 54 3.54 0.93 7.89
CA TRP A 54 3.70 -0.45 8.35
C TRP A 54 2.68 -1.40 7.72
N LYS A 55 1.42 -0.97 7.58
CA LYS A 55 0.39 -1.78 6.91
C LYS A 55 0.70 -2.00 5.43
N TYR A 56 1.25 -1.01 4.73
CA TYR A 56 1.71 -1.18 3.34
C TYR A 56 2.87 -2.17 3.24
N TYR A 57 3.86 -2.07 4.13
CA TYR A 57 4.95 -3.04 4.18
C TYR A 57 4.45 -4.47 4.45
N GLN A 58 3.56 -4.65 5.44
CA GLN A 58 2.95 -5.96 5.72
C GLN A 58 2.13 -6.50 4.53
N HIS A 59 1.49 -5.61 3.78
CA HIS A 59 0.72 -5.99 2.59
C HIS A 59 1.65 -6.53 1.49
N THR A 60 2.78 -5.88 1.21
CA THR A 60 3.73 -6.39 0.21
C THR A 60 4.36 -7.70 0.64
N LEU A 61 4.64 -7.91 1.93
CA LEU A 61 5.09 -9.20 2.45
C LEU A 61 4.08 -10.33 2.20
N ARG A 62 2.78 -10.08 2.37
CA ARG A 62 1.72 -11.07 2.04
C ARG A 62 1.67 -11.39 0.55
N MET A 63 1.89 -10.40 -0.31
CA MET A 63 1.96 -10.61 -1.76
C MET A 63 3.19 -11.43 -2.14
N MET A 64 4.36 -11.14 -1.55
CA MET A 64 5.56 -11.95 -1.75
C MET A 64 5.36 -13.39 -1.29
N ASP A 65 4.68 -13.61 -0.16
CA ASP A 65 4.33 -14.94 0.34
C ASP A 65 3.40 -15.67 -0.64
N ALA A 66 2.38 -15.00 -1.18
CA ALA A 66 1.51 -15.57 -2.20
C ALA A 66 2.28 -16.01 -3.45
N TYR A 67 3.22 -15.18 -3.94
CA TYR A 67 4.08 -15.54 -5.07
C TYR A 67 4.99 -16.73 -4.77
N ARG A 68 5.58 -16.82 -3.58
CA ARG A 68 6.38 -17.99 -3.15
C ARG A 68 5.57 -19.28 -3.12
N ASN A 69 4.27 -19.18 -2.84
CA ASN A 69 3.33 -20.30 -2.86
C ASN A 69 2.70 -20.53 -4.25
N ASN A 70 3.25 -19.92 -5.31
CA ASN A 70 2.76 -20.02 -6.69
C ASN A 70 1.29 -19.63 -6.88
N ILE A 71 0.77 -18.74 -6.01
CA ILE A 71 -0.60 -18.23 -6.14
C ILE A 71 -0.59 -17.13 -7.21
N VAL A 72 -1.37 -17.34 -8.27
CA VAL A 72 -1.42 -16.45 -9.44
C VAL A 72 -2.01 -15.08 -9.07
N TYR A 73 -1.29 -14.00 -9.40
CA TYR A 73 -1.75 -12.62 -9.17
C TYR A 73 -3.16 -12.39 -9.75
N GLY A 74 -4.02 -11.73 -8.98
CA GLY A 74 -5.37 -11.39 -9.42
C GLY A 74 -6.40 -12.53 -9.40
N SER A 75 -5.97 -13.78 -9.19
CA SER A 75 -6.88 -14.91 -8.97
C SER A 75 -7.74 -14.72 -7.72
N GLU A 76 -8.86 -15.44 -7.62
CA GLU A 76 -9.70 -15.41 -6.42
C GLU A 76 -8.94 -15.93 -5.18
N ASP A 77 -8.09 -16.93 -5.36
CA ASP A 77 -7.24 -17.44 -4.27
C ASP A 77 -6.21 -16.41 -3.82
N PHE A 78 -5.61 -15.66 -4.75
CA PHE A 78 -4.73 -14.55 -4.41
C PHE A 78 -5.46 -13.48 -3.60
N LYS A 79 -6.67 -13.08 -4.04
CA LYS A 79 -7.45 -12.07 -3.35
C LYS A 79 -7.77 -12.53 -1.92
N LYS A 80 -8.19 -13.79 -1.76
CA LYS A 80 -8.46 -14.37 -0.44
C LYS A 80 -7.20 -14.38 0.42
N TYR A 81 -6.07 -14.82 -0.13
CA TYR A 81 -4.81 -14.97 0.60
C TYR A 81 -4.21 -13.62 1.04
N VAL A 82 -4.21 -12.62 0.16
CA VAL A 82 -3.54 -11.35 0.42
C VAL A 82 -4.43 -10.37 1.18
N PHE A 83 -5.71 -10.30 0.83
CA PHE A 83 -6.64 -9.30 1.38
C PHE A 83 -7.50 -9.85 2.52
N THR A 84 -7.80 -11.15 2.56
CA THR A 84 -8.78 -11.70 3.52
C THR A 84 -8.21 -12.62 4.60
N ARG A 85 -6.94 -13.04 4.49
CA ARG A 85 -6.31 -14.02 5.40
C ARG A 85 -6.36 -13.64 6.89
N TYR A 86 -6.52 -12.35 7.21
CA TYR A 86 -6.65 -11.86 8.60
C TYR A 86 -7.91 -11.04 8.85
N SER A 87 -8.92 -11.13 7.99
CA SER A 87 -10.22 -10.46 8.21
C SER A 87 -10.94 -10.93 9.47
N SER A 88 -10.58 -12.12 9.99
CA SER A 88 -11.31 -12.81 11.05
C SER A 88 -10.93 -12.44 12.48
N HIS A 89 -9.93 -11.57 12.73
CA HIS A 89 -9.63 -11.12 14.11
C HIS A 89 -10.69 -10.18 14.72
N ARG A 90 -11.75 -9.83 13.96
CA ARG A 90 -12.97 -9.19 14.50
C ARG A 90 -14.11 -10.18 14.77
N ARG A 91 -13.79 -11.45 15.06
CA ARG A 91 -14.72 -12.33 15.76
C ARG A 91 -14.17 -12.61 17.14
N ILE A 92 -14.80 -12.00 18.15
CA ILE A 92 -14.76 -12.53 19.52
C ILE A 92 -15.36 -13.93 19.39
N SER A 93 -14.62 -14.97 19.75
CA SER A 93 -15.19 -16.32 19.80
C SER A 93 -16.26 -16.36 20.88
N GLU A 94 -17.43 -16.90 20.56
CA GLU A 94 -18.35 -17.42 21.58
C GLU A 94 -17.74 -18.65 22.27
#